data_AF-A0A399HSL4-F1
#
_entry.id   AF-A0A399HSL4-F1
#
_cell.length_a   1.000
_cell.length_b   1.000
_cell.length_c   1.000
_cell.angle_alpha   90.00
_cell.angle_beta   90.00
_cell.angle_gamma   90.00
#
_symmetry.space_group_name_H-M   'P 1'
#
loop_
_entity.id
_entity.type
_entity.pdbx_description
1 polymer ?
#
loop_
_entity_poly.entity_id
_entity_poly.type
_entity_poly.pdbx_seq_one_letter_code
_entity_poly.pdbx_strand_id
1 'polypeptide(L)'
;MVITVVGTILSFLVGALSQWQREKWFCRRNAMNTYALTRGNGSQHALIILGNGHGLDLEDLAAGIETLETAAAGWKTKTFLFIMGWSWILLLIAAAGLSQPSWYLLAVGGIGMMHNLFVAGWPRHPSAMGIHLKFRTVIGHMSTMEALLALEAQYTHAGRSLLPIYFPGRIFPEEEAQWEALRLKAEHEESVQRQNIQAGRARPPMLPLESWILHAKSYEGKRK
;
A
#
# COMPACT_ATOMS: atom_id res chain seq x y z
N MET A 1 14.67 25.14 -29.50
CA MET A 1 15.59 24.91 -28.35
C MET A 1 15.09 25.57 -27.07
N VAL A 2 14.83 26.89 -27.04
CA VAL A 2 14.31 27.55 -25.82
C VAL A 2 12.93 27.00 -25.41
N ILE A 3 11.99 26.89 -26.35
CA ILE A 3 10.62 26.40 -26.08
C ILE A 3 10.62 24.97 -25.52
N THR A 4 11.49 24.09 -26.03
CA THR A 4 11.61 22.71 -25.55
C THR A 4 12.18 22.66 -24.14
N VAL A 5 13.22 23.45 -23.83
CA VAL A 5 13.80 23.51 -22.48
C VAL A 5 12.80 24.08 -21.47
N VAL A 6 12.12 25.18 -21.81
CA VAL A 6 11.11 25.80 -20.95
C VAL A 6 9.95 24.83 -20.71
N GLY A 7 9.46 24.15 -21.76
CA GLY A 7 8.43 23.12 -21.64
C GLY A 7 8.84 21.97 -20.72
N THR A 8 10.07 21.46 -20.84
CA THR A 8 10.59 20.41 -19.97
C THR A 8 10.63 20.84 -18.50
N ILE A 9 11.11 22.06 -18.22
CA ILE A 9 11.11 22.61 -16.85
C ILE A 9 9.68 22.73 -16.32
N LEU A 10 8.76 23.24 -17.13
CA LEU A 10 7.34 23.36 -16.77
C LEU A 10 6.73 21.99 -16.43
N SER A 11 7.04 20.95 -17.21
CA SER A 11 6.62 19.57 -16.94
C SER A 11 7.17 19.03 -15.62
N PHE A 12 8.46 19.25 -15.33
CA PHE A 12 9.05 18.82 -14.06
C PHE A 12 8.44 19.55 -12.86
N LEU A 13 8.19 20.85 -12.98
CA LEU A 13 7.57 21.65 -11.91
C LEU A 13 6.14 21.20 -11.60
N VAL A 14 5.34 20.90 -12.64
CA VAL A 14 3.99 20.36 -12.46
C VAL A 14 4.07 18.95 -11.86
N GLY A 15 4.99 18.09 -12.30
CA GLY A 15 5.15 16.73 -11.78
C GLY A 15 5.67 16.66 -10.34
N ALA A 16 6.50 17.63 -9.92
CA ALA A 16 7.09 17.69 -8.59
C ALA A 16 6.14 18.28 -7.52
N LEU A 17 4.89 18.59 -7.88
CA LEU A 17 3.93 19.15 -6.92
C LEU A 17 3.64 18.15 -5.81
N SER A 18 3.92 18.54 -4.57
CA SER A 18 3.67 17.71 -3.39
C SER A 18 2.18 17.37 -3.20
N GLN A 19 1.28 18.14 -3.84
CA GLN A 19 -0.15 17.87 -3.86
C GLN A 19 -0.46 16.52 -4.51
N TRP A 20 0.20 16.15 -5.61
CA TRP A 20 -0.04 14.85 -6.28
C TRP A 20 0.29 13.68 -5.38
N GLN A 21 1.38 13.79 -4.63
CA GLN A 21 1.75 12.78 -3.66
C GLN A 21 0.72 12.72 -2.53
N ARG A 22 0.22 13.86 -2.07
CA ARG A 22 -0.73 13.95 -0.96
C ARG A 22 -2.11 13.45 -1.33
N GLU A 23 -2.58 13.69 -2.54
CA GLU A 23 -3.85 13.16 -3.06
C GLU A 23 -3.74 11.65 -3.32
N LYS A 24 -2.65 11.21 -3.94
CA LYS A 24 -2.47 9.80 -4.29
C LYS A 24 -2.21 8.89 -3.09
N TRP A 25 -1.57 9.41 -2.03
CA TRP A 25 -1.12 8.63 -0.88
C TRP A 25 -1.68 9.17 0.44
N PHE A 26 -2.91 9.70 0.43
CA PHE A 26 -3.58 10.12 1.66
C PHE A 26 -3.97 8.88 2.48
N CYS A 27 -3.11 8.48 3.40
CA CYS A 27 -3.34 7.37 4.30
C CYS A 27 -2.55 7.57 5.59
N ARG A 28 -3.06 7.01 6.69
CA ARG A 28 -2.28 6.90 7.91
C ARG A 28 -1.04 6.06 7.65
N ARG A 29 0.06 6.46 8.29
CA ARG A 29 1.32 5.71 8.26
C ARG A 29 1.44 4.88 9.53
N ASN A 30 2.20 3.78 9.43
CA ASN A 30 2.48 2.86 10.53
C ASN A 30 1.26 2.02 10.96
N ALA A 31 0.47 1.57 9.99
CA ALA A 31 -0.63 0.65 10.25
C ALA A 31 -0.11 -0.69 10.81
N MET A 32 -0.78 -1.19 11.85
CA MET A 32 -0.55 -2.52 12.44
C MET A 32 -1.67 -3.51 12.10
N ASN A 33 -2.67 -3.06 11.34
CA ASN A 33 -3.83 -3.86 10.99
C ASN A 33 -3.43 -5.00 10.05
N THR A 34 -4.15 -6.12 10.18
CA THR A 34 -4.04 -7.26 9.26
C THR A 34 -5.13 -7.12 8.22
N TYR A 35 -4.75 -7.18 6.94
CA TYR A 35 -5.67 -7.04 5.82
C TYR A 35 -5.78 -8.36 5.06
N ALA A 36 -6.99 -8.71 4.67
CA ALA A 36 -7.24 -9.81 3.75
C ALA A 36 -7.64 -9.24 2.39
N LEU A 37 -6.82 -9.50 1.37
CA LEU A 37 -7.12 -9.13 -0.01
C LEU A 37 -7.63 -10.36 -0.76
N THR A 38 -8.88 -10.30 -1.17
CA THR A 38 -9.53 -11.34 -1.98
C THR A 38 -9.81 -10.78 -3.37
N ARG A 39 -9.78 -11.64 -4.40
CA ARG A 39 -10.06 -11.21 -5.78
C ARG A 39 -11.57 -11.00 -6.02
N GLY A 40 -12.41 -11.47 -5.11
CA GLY A 40 -13.87 -11.49 -5.20
C GLY A 40 -14.45 -12.88 -4.93
N ASN A 41 -15.77 -13.00 -5.05
CA ASN A 41 -16.50 -14.26 -4.84
C ASN A 41 -16.00 -15.37 -5.77
N GLY A 42 -15.82 -16.56 -5.23
CA GLY A 42 -15.35 -17.74 -5.98
C GLY A 42 -13.84 -17.76 -6.27
N SER A 43 -13.06 -16.79 -5.78
CA SER A 43 -11.60 -16.89 -5.83
C SER A 43 -11.11 -17.97 -4.87
N GLN A 44 -10.17 -18.82 -5.31
CA GLN A 44 -9.56 -19.85 -4.46
C GLN A 44 -8.39 -19.31 -3.61
N HIS A 45 -7.96 -18.08 -3.86
CA HIS A 45 -6.75 -17.50 -3.26
C HIS A 45 -7.11 -16.25 -2.47
N ALA A 46 -6.58 -16.16 -1.25
CA ALA A 46 -6.59 -14.95 -0.43
C ALA A 46 -5.15 -14.54 -0.14
N LEU A 47 -4.86 -13.24 -0.20
CA LEU A 47 -3.58 -12.70 0.24
C LEU A 47 -3.78 -12.05 1.62
N ILE A 48 -3.07 -12.56 2.62
CA ILE A 48 -3.08 -11.99 3.97
C ILE A 48 -1.84 -11.11 4.13
N ILE A 49 -2.08 -9.84 4.44
CA ILE A 49 -1.05 -8.84 4.66
C ILE A 49 -1.04 -8.51 6.16
N LEU A 50 0.05 -8.87 6.81
CA LEU A 50 0.24 -8.64 8.24
C LEU A 50 0.89 -7.28 8.46
N GLY A 51 0.25 -6.42 9.23
CA GLY A 51 0.82 -5.14 9.64
C GLY A 51 1.99 -5.33 10.59
N ASN A 52 3.10 -4.62 10.35
CA ASN A 52 4.28 -4.61 11.23
C ASN A 52 4.61 -3.19 11.74
N GLY A 53 3.61 -2.29 11.76
CA GLY A 53 3.80 -0.89 12.15
C GLY A 53 4.65 -0.07 11.19
N HIS A 54 5.00 -0.61 10.03
CA HIS A 54 5.68 0.09 8.94
C HIS A 54 4.90 -0.16 7.65
N GLY A 55 4.41 0.92 7.05
CA GLY A 55 3.61 0.84 5.84
C GLY A 55 2.51 1.88 5.81
N LEU A 56 1.82 1.89 4.67
CA LEU A 56 0.61 2.67 4.45
C LEU A 56 -0.58 1.87 4.98
N ASP A 57 -1.56 2.55 5.57
CA ASP A 57 -2.85 1.95 5.88
C ASP A 57 -3.58 1.61 4.56
N LEU A 58 -3.77 0.32 4.31
CA LEU A 58 -4.36 -0.16 3.05
C LEU A 58 -5.88 0.08 3.00
N GLU A 59 -6.53 0.19 4.15
CA GLU A 59 -7.96 0.52 4.23
C GLU A 59 -8.18 1.98 3.84
N ASP A 60 -7.39 2.90 4.40
CA ASP A 60 -7.42 4.31 4.00
C ASP A 60 -7.09 4.49 2.50
N LEU A 61 -6.15 3.69 1.97
CA LEU A 61 -5.78 3.71 0.56
C LEU A 61 -6.91 3.18 -0.35
N ALA A 62 -7.71 2.22 0.14
CA ALA A 62 -8.83 1.63 -0.58
C ALA A 62 -10.11 2.49 -0.49
N ALA A 63 -10.29 3.23 0.62
CA ALA A 63 -11.45 4.08 0.88
C ALA A 63 -11.45 5.40 0.08
N GLY A 64 -10.70 5.47 -1.03
CA GLY A 64 -10.18 6.67 -1.71
C GLY A 64 -11.16 7.70 -2.28
N ILE A 65 -12.27 8.00 -1.61
CA ILE A 65 -13.26 9.00 -2.01
C ILE A 65 -13.66 9.90 -0.83
N GLU A 66 -13.86 9.38 0.38
CA GLU A 66 -14.31 10.22 1.53
C GLU A 66 -13.21 11.15 2.05
N THR A 67 -11.94 10.79 1.86
CA THR A 67 -10.79 11.59 2.28
C THR A 67 -10.46 12.74 1.33
N LEU A 68 -10.99 12.75 0.10
CA LEU A 68 -10.69 13.80 -0.90
C LEU A 68 -11.26 15.17 -0.52
N GLU A 69 -12.39 15.25 0.20
CA GLU A 69 -12.91 16.54 0.70
C GLU A 69 -11.90 17.23 1.63
N THR A 70 -11.13 16.47 2.42
CA THR A 70 -10.08 17.01 3.28
C THR A 70 -8.74 17.26 2.57
N ALA A 71 -8.55 16.65 1.39
CA ALA A 71 -7.38 16.85 0.54
C ALA A 71 -7.55 18.01 -0.46
N ALA A 72 -8.64 18.79 -0.35
CA ALA A 72 -8.93 19.93 -1.20
C ALA A 72 -7.68 20.80 -1.42
N ALA A 73 -7.34 21.00 -2.69
CA ALA A 73 -6.15 21.74 -3.08
C ALA A 73 -6.12 23.12 -2.39
N GLY A 74 -5.09 23.33 -1.57
CA GLY A 74 -4.90 24.60 -0.88
C GLY A 74 -4.81 25.75 -1.87
N TRP A 75 -5.13 26.97 -1.42
CA TRP A 75 -5.09 28.17 -2.27
C TRP A 75 -3.76 28.33 -3.01
N LYS A 76 -2.64 28.00 -2.34
CA LYS A 76 -1.29 28.01 -2.93
C LYS A 76 -1.17 27.09 -4.15
N THR A 77 -1.68 25.86 -4.07
CA THR A 77 -1.68 24.90 -5.19
C THR A 77 -2.55 25.40 -6.33
N LYS A 78 -3.75 25.95 -6.02
CA LYS A 78 -4.66 26.51 -7.02
C LYS A 78 -4.02 27.68 -7.77
N THR A 79 -3.41 28.64 -7.06
CA THR A 79 -2.70 29.77 -7.67
C THR A 79 -1.51 29.30 -8.51
N PHE A 80 -0.74 28.32 -8.02
CA PHE A 80 0.39 27.77 -8.76
C PHE A 80 -0.06 27.10 -10.07
N LEU A 81 -1.11 26.28 -10.03
CA LEU A 81 -1.67 25.62 -11.21
C LEU A 81 -2.22 26.64 -12.21
N PHE A 82 -2.83 27.73 -11.74
CA PHE A 82 -3.28 28.82 -12.60
C PHE A 82 -2.11 29.49 -13.33
N ILE A 83 -1.03 29.84 -12.61
CA ILE A 83 0.18 30.43 -13.20
C ILE A 83 0.84 29.45 -14.19
N MET A 84 0.88 28.16 -13.86
CA MET A 84 1.40 27.14 -14.75
C MET A 84 0.56 27.01 -16.02
N GLY A 85 -0.78 26.95 -15.89
CA GLY A 85 -1.68 26.90 -17.03
C GLY A 85 -1.50 28.09 -17.96
N TRP A 86 -1.36 29.29 -17.39
CA TRP A 86 -1.09 30.50 -18.17
C TRP A 86 0.26 30.43 -18.89
N SER A 87 1.29 29.95 -18.20
CA SER A 87 2.64 29.78 -18.75
C SER A 87 2.65 28.73 -19.89
N TRP A 88 1.86 27.67 -19.78
CA TRP A 88 1.62 26.70 -20.86
C TRP A 88 0.95 27.33 -22.08
N ILE A 89 -0.04 28.19 -21.88
CA ILE A 89 -0.71 28.92 -22.99
C ILE A 89 0.29 29.83 -23.72
N LEU A 90 1.07 30.64 -22.98
CA LEU A 90 2.09 31.50 -23.57
C LEU A 90 3.15 30.69 -24.33
N LEU A 91 3.55 29.54 -23.80
CA LEU A 91 4.49 28.63 -24.45
C LEU A 91 3.92 28.07 -25.77
N LEU A 92 2.64 27.70 -25.79
CA LEU A 92 1.96 27.22 -26.99
C LEU A 92 1.80 28.31 -28.06
N ILE A 93 1.48 29.54 -27.66
CA ILE A 93 1.41 30.68 -28.58
C ILE A 93 2.80 30.95 -29.19
N ALA A 94 3.85 30.94 -28.36
CA ALA A 94 5.22 31.09 -28.84
C ALA A 94 5.64 29.94 -29.78
N ALA A 95 5.19 28.72 -29.51
CA ALA A 95 5.41 27.56 -30.38
C ALA A 95 4.68 27.68 -31.72
N ALA A 96 3.44 28.18 -31.73
CA ALA A 96 2.63 28.37 -32.93
C ALA A 96 3.14 29.53 -33.81
N GLY A 97 3.79 30.53 -33.20
CA GLY A 97 4.39 31.67 -33.91
C GLY A 97 5.72 31.38 -34.62
N LEU A 98 6.21 30.13 -34.60
CA LEU A 98 7.41 29.74 -35.33
C LEU A 98 7.16 29.67 -36.84
N SER A 99 7.87 30.52 -37.56
CA SER A 99 7.88 30.60 -39.03
C SER A 99 8.78 29.57 -39.72
N GLN A 100 9.55 28.79 -38.95
CA GLN A 100 10.41 27.71 -39.44
C GLN A 100 9.68 26.35 -39.44
N PRO A 101 10.15 25.33 -40.20
CA PRO A 101 9.47 24.04 -40.26
C PRO A 101 9.45 23.34 -38.88
N SER A 102 8.29 23.41 -38.20
CA SER A 102 8.07 22.98 -36.81
C SER A 102 7.91 21.47 -36.60
N TRP A 103 8.23 20.64 -37.59
CA TRP A 103 8.07 19.18 -37.54
C TRP A 103 8.86 18.53 -36.39
N TYR A 104 10.00 19.12 -36.01
CA TYR A 104 10.83 18.64 -34.90
C TYR A 104 10.11 18.75 -33.55
N LEU A 105 9.20 19.71 -33.35
CA LEU A 105 8.38 19.81 -32.13
C LEU A 105 7.37 18.67 -32.05
N LEU A 106 6.77 18.31 -33.17
CA LEU A 106 5.87 17.16 -33.28
C LEU A 106 6.63 15.85 -32.99
N ALA A 107 7.82 15.69 -33.56
CA ALA A 107 8.66 14.52 -33.34
C ALA A 107 9.08 14.38 -31.87
N VAL A 108 9.61 15.44 -31.25
CA VAL A 108 10.04 15.41 -29.83
C VAL A 108 8.85 15.20 -28.89
N GLY A 109 7.71 15.85 -29.15
CA GLY A 109 6.47 15.64 -28.39
C GLY A 109 5.94 14.21 -28.52
N GLY A 110 5.95 13.65 -29.73
CA GLY A 110 5.56 12.26 -30.00
C GLY A 110 6.43 11.25 -29.26
N ILE A 111 7.75 11.41 -29.32
CA ILE A 111 8.70 10.55 -28.59
C ILE A 111 8.45 10.63 -27.08
N GLY A 112 8.23 11.84 -26.54
CA GLY A 112 7.91 12.04 -25.13
C GLY A 112 6.62 11.34 -24.70
N MET A 113 5.57 11.42 -25.53
CA MET A 113 4.30 10.72 -25.26
C MET A 113 4.46 9.20 -25.29
N MET A 114 5.22 8.66 -26.25
CA MET A 114 5.54 7.22 -26.28
C MET A 114 6.32 6.78 -25.04
N HIS A 115 7.35 7.53 -24.65
CA HIS A 115 8.11 7.25 -23.43
C HIS A 115 7.21 7.22 -22.19
N ASN A 116 6.31 8.18 -22.04
CA ASN A 116 5.36 8.22 -20.94
C ASN A 116 4.43 7.00 -20.94
N LEU A 117 3.96 6.54 -22.11
CA LEU A 117 3.13 5.34 -22.23
C LEU A 117 3.88 4.08 -21.80
N PHE A 118 5.13 3.91 -22.27
CA PHE A 118 5.97 2.78 -21.88
C PHE A 118 6.26 2.77 -20.38
N VAL A 119 6.65 3.91 -19.81
CA VAL A 119 6.93 4.04 -18.38
C VAL A 119 5.66 3.85 -17.55
N ALA A 120 4.50 4.32 -18.01
CA ALA A 120 3.23 4.14 -17.31
C ALA A 120 2.80 2.66 -17.28
N GLY A 121 2.92 1.96 -18.41
CA GLY A 121 2.52 0.56 -18.58
C GLY A 121 3.50 -0.47 -18.03
N TRP A 122 4.74 -0.06 -17.70
CA TRP A 122 5.73 -0.97 -17.14
C TRP A 122 5.27 -1.50 -15.76
N PRO A 123 5.25 -2.82 -15.53
CA PRO A 123 4.89 -3.40 -14.23
C PRO A 123 5.77 -2.82 -13.13
N ARG A 124 5.15 -2.17 -12.14
CA ARG A 124 5.87 -1.62 -10.98
C ARG A 124 5.81 -2.60 -9.83
N HIS A 125 6.97 -2.91 -9.26
CA HIS A 125 7.03 -3.69 -8.04
C HIS A 125 6.35 -2.92 -6.89
N PRO A 126 5.60 -3.59 -5.98
CA PRO A 126 4.92 -2.93 -4.86
C PRO A 126 5.81 -2.05 -3.98
N SER A 127 7.10 -2.38 -3.86
CA SER A 127 8.08 -1.55 -3.14
C SER A 127 8.28 -0.17 -3.76
N ALA A 128 8.15 -0.03 -5.08
CA ALA A 128 8.22 1.26 -5.76
C ALA A 128 6.99 2.15 -5.46
N MET A 129 5.91 1.54 -4.97
CA MET A 129 4.71 2.22 -4.48
C MET A 129 4.73 2.46 -2.97
N GLY A 130 5.86 2.19 -2.30
CA GLY A 130 6.02 2.36 -0.84
C GLY A 130 5.49 1.20 -0.01
N ILE A 131 4.91 0.17 -0.63
CA ILE A 131 4.38 -1.02 0.05
C ILE A 131 5.45 -2.11 0.02
N HIS A 132 6.26 -2.16 1.07
CA HIS A 132 7.36 -3.12 1.20
C HIS A 132 6.85 -4.44 1.78
N LEU A 133 6.33 -5.31 0.92
CA LEU A 133 5.87 -6.65 1.31
C LEU A 133 7.05 -7.62 1.38
N LYS A 134 7.10 -8.41 2.45
CA LYS A 134 7.98 -9.57 2.56
C LYS A 134 7.14 -10.82 2.51
N PHE A 135 7.42 -11.69 1.55
CA PHE A 135 6.79 -13.00 1.48
C PHE A 135 7.17 -13.81 2.73
N ARG A 136 6.17 -14.44 3.36
CA ARG A 136 6.37 -15.23 4.58
C ARG A 136 6.10 -16.71 4.35
N THR A 137 4.90 -17.05 3.91
CA THR A 137 4.51 -18.44 3.64
C THR A 137 3.25 -18.49 2.77
N VAL A 138 2.94 -19.66 2.21
CA VAL A 138 1.68 -19.98 1.55
C VAL A 138 1.06 -21.15 2.29
N ILE A 139 -0.21 -21.00 2.68
CA ILE A 139 -1.02 -22.06 3.31
C ILE A 139 -2.04 -22.49 2.27
N GLY A 140 -2.04 -23.77 1.90
CA GLY A 140 -2.94 -24.31 0.89
C GLY A 140 -3.35 -25.74 1.22
N HIS A 141 -4.66 -25.99 1.22
CA HIS A 141 -5.27 -27.30 1.44
C HIS A 141 -6.32 -27.56 0.37
N MET A 142 -6.69 -28.83 0.17
CA MET A 142 -7.77 -29.21 -0.75
C MET A 142 -9.15 -28.87 -0.17
N SER A 143 -9.27 -28.84 1.16
CA SER A 143 -10.47 -28.41 1.88
C SER A 143 -10.33 -26.96 2.35
N THR A 144 -11.33 -26.14 2.06
CA THR A 144 -11.40 -24.75 2.53
C THR A 144 -11.37 -24.68 4.06
N MET A 145 -12.08 -25.59 4.75
CA MET A 145 -12.12 -25.59 6.21
C MET A 145 -10.74 -25.86 6.81
N GLU A 146 -10.02 -26.85 6.30
CA GLU A 146 -8.65 -27.15 6.73
C GLU A 146 -7.71 -25.99 6.47
N ALA A 147 -7.82 -25.33 5.31
CA ALA A 147 -7.01 -24.15 5.00
C ALA A 147 -7.26 -23.00 5.99
N LEU A 148 -8.52 -22.76 6.36
CA LEU A 148 -8.91 -21.71 7.30
C LEU A 148 -8.46 -22.04 8.74
N LEU A 149 -8.59 -23.29 9.18
CA LEU A 149 -8.10 -23.74 10.48
C LEU A 149 -6.57 -23.69 10.56
N ALA A 150 -5.87 -24.10 9.50
CA ALA A 150 -4.41 -23.99 9.41
C ALA A 150 -3.95 -22.53 9.40
N LEU A 151 -4.71 -21.63 8.77
CA LEU A 151 -4.47 -20.20 8.81
C LEU A 151 -4.66 -19.63 10.22
N GLU A 152 -5.75 -19.97 10.91
CA GLU A 152 -6.02 -19.54 12.29
C GLU A 152 -4.96 -20.05 13.27
N ALA A 153 -4.50 -21.30 13.09
CA ALA A 153 -3.47 -21.89 13.92
C ALA A 153 -2.11 -21.19 13.79
N GLN A 154 -1.81 -20.57 12.63
CA GLN A 154 -0.58 -19.79 12.42
C GLN A 154 -0.75 -18.30 12.72
N TYR A 155 -1.94 -17.77 12.46
CA TYR A 155 -2.27 -16.35 12.53
C TYR A 155 -3.63 -16.19 13.18
N THR A 156 -3.61 -15.89 14.48
CA THR A 156 -4.79 -15.66 15.29
C THR A 156 -5.73 -14.64 14.62
N HIS A 157 -7.02 -14.95 14.59
CA HIS A 157 -8.12 -14.17 14.00
C HIS A 157 -8.13 -14.03 12.46
N ALA A 158 -7.07 -14.47 11.76
CA ALA A 158 -7.01 -14.35 10.30
C ALA A 158 -7.86 -15.41 9.59
N GLY A 159 -7.96 -16.63 10.14
CA GLY A 159 -8.79 -17.69 9.56
C GLY A 159 -10.27 -17.46 9.82
N ARG A 160 -10.63 -17.11 11.06
CA ARG A 160 -12.03 -16.88 11.46
C ARG A 160 -12.66 -15.69 10.73
N SER A 161 -11.89 -14.64 10.42
CA SER A 161 -12.38 -13.48 9.65
C SER A 161 -12.68 -13.79 8.18
N LEU A 162 -12.04 -14.80 7.61
CA LEU A 162 -12.27 -15.27 6.23
C LEU A 162 -13.39 -16.31 6.12
N LEU A 163 -13.74 -16.98 7.23
CA LEU A 163 -14.77 -18.00 7.28
C LEU A 163 -16.10 -17.59 6.62
N PRO A 164 -16.71 -16.42 6.92
CA PRO A 164 -17.96 -16.02 6.28
C PRO A 164 -17.82 -15.72 4.77
N ILE A 165 -16.61 -15.43 4.30
CA ILE A 165 -16.35 -15.11 2.88
C ILE A 165 -16.21 -16.39 2.06
N TYR A 166 -15.46 -17.37 2.58
CA TYR A 166 -15.10 -18.58 1.85
C TYR A 166 -16.00 -19.78 2.16
N PHE A 167 -16.75 -19.75 3.26
CA PHE A 167 -17.65 -20.81 3.68
C PHE A 167 -18.96 -20.23 4.23
N PRO A 168 -19.89 -19.78 3.36
CA PRO A 168 -21.20 -19.26 3.77
C PRO A 168 -22.17 -20.35 4.23
N GLY A 169 -21.73 -21.62 4.28
CA GLY A 169 -22.51 -22.78 4.69
C GLY A 169 -22.60 -22.95 6.20
N ARG A 170 -23.32 -23.99 6.64
CA ARG A 170 -23.35 -24.38 8.05
C ARG A 170 -22.06 -25.12 8.40
N ILE A 171 -21.45 -24.73 9.50
CA ILE A 171 -20.28 -25.38 10.08
C ILE A 171 -20.75 -26.64 10.80
N PHE A 172 -20.05 -27.75 10.62
CA PHE A 172 -20.37 -28.98 11.35
C PHE A 172 -19.97 -28.86 12.82
N PRO A 173 -20.68 -29.54 13.75
CA PRO A 173 -20.37 -29.44 15.19
C PRO A 173 -18.91 -29.81 15.55
N GLU A 174 -18.31 -30.74 14.80
CA GLU A 174 -16.90 -31.12 14.97
C GLU A 174 -15.93 -29.99 14.58
N GLU A 175 -16.21 -29.30 13.47
CA GLU A 175 -15.42 -28.15 13.01
C GLU A 175 -15.55 -26.98 13.99
N GLU A 176 -16.75 -26.74 14.53
CA GLU A 176 -16.95 -25.69 15.54
C GLU A 176 -16.14 -26.00 16.82
N ALA A 177 -16.06 -27.27 17.23
CA ALA A 177 -15.20 -27.66 18.36
C ALA A 177 -13.71 -27.39 18.07
N GLN A 178 -13.24 -27.54 16.83
CA GLN A 178 -11.87 -27.21 16.43
C GLN A 178 -11.62 -25.69 16.47
N TRP A 179 -12.58 -24.88 16.01
CA TRP A 179 -12.52 -23.42 16.11
C TRP A 179 -12.49 -22.94 17.57
N GLU A 180 -13.33 -23.51 18.43
CA GLU A 180 -13.36 -23.19 19.86
C GLU A 180 -12.05 -23.57 20.55
N ALA A 181 -11.45 -24.72 20.21
CA ALA A 181 -10.16 -25.13 20.75
C ALA A 181 -9.04 -24.14 20.38
N LEU A 182 -9.02 -23.65 19.13
CA LEU A 182 -8.07 -22.62 18.69
C LEU A 182 -8.32 -21.28 19.38
N ARG A 183 -9.60 -20.90 19.57
CA ARG A 183 -9.97 -19.66 20.29
C ARG A 183 -9.49 -19.69 21.74
N LEU A 184 -9.76 -20.78 22.46
CA LEU A 184 -9.35 -20.95 23.86
C LEU A 184 -7.82 -20.93 23.99
N LYS A 185 -7.10 -21.55 23.04
CA LYS A 185 -5.64 -21.50 23.01
C LYS A 185 -5.14 -20.06 22.84
N ALA A 186 -5.70 -19.31 21.90
CA ALA A 186 -5.34 -17.91 21.67
C ALA A 186 -5.64 -17.02 22.90
N GLU A 187 -6.81 -17.16 23.51
CA GLU A 187 -7.19 -16.44 24.72
C GLU A 187 -6.24 -16.76 25.89
N HIS A 188 -5.84 -18.03 26.03
CA HIS A 188 -4.87 -18.44 27.02
C HIS A 188 -3.50 -17.78 26.77
N GLU A 189 -2.98 -17.84 25.55
CA GLU A 189 -1.71 -17.21 25.17
C GLU A 189 -1.74 -15.69 25.40
N GLU A 190 -2.82 -15.01 25.02
CA GLU A 190 -3.01 -13.59 25.26
C GLU A 190 -3.08 -13.26 26.76
N SER A 191 -3.82 -14.05 27.55
CA SER A 191 -3.96 -13.81 28.99
C SER A 191 -2.63 -13.99 29.73
N VAL A 192 -1.86 -15.03 29.37
CA VAL A 192 -0.50 -15.27 29.88
C VAL A 192 0.41 -14.11 29.49
N GLN A 193 0.31 -13.63 28.24
CA GLN A 193 1.11 -12.50 27.79
C GLN A 193 0.75 -11.21 28.53
N ARG A 194 -0.55 -10.90 28.71
CA ARG A 194 -1.02 -9.75 29.49
C ARG A 194 -0.56 -9.83 30.95
N GLN A 195 -0.65 -10.99 31.58
CA GLN A 195 -0.17 -11.21 32.94
C GLN A 195 1.34 -11.05 33.05
N ASN A 196 2.12 -11.58 32.10
CA ASN A 196 3.56 -11.40 32.09
C ASN A 196 3.97 -9.93 31.91
N ILE A 197 3.21 -9.17 31.12
CA ILE A 197 3.42 -7.72 30.95
C ILE A 197 3.12 -6.97 32.24
N GLN A 198 1.97 -7.25 32.88
CA GLN A 198 1.58 -6.61 34.15
C GLN A 198 2.53 -6.97 35.30
N ALA A 199 3.06 -8.19 35.32
CA ALA A 199 4.04 -8.66 36.30
C ALA A 199 5.47 -8.16 36.01
N GLY A 200 5.69 -7.37 34.96
CA GLY A 200 7.01 -6.89 34.54
C GLY A 200 7.98 -7.99 34.08
N ARG A 201 7.49 -9.22 33.88
CA ARG A 201 8.27 -10.40 33.47
C ARG A 201 8.44 -10.50 31.95
N ALA A 202 7.53 -9.89 31.21
CA ALA A 202 7.65 -9.69 29.77
C ALA A 202 7.52 -8.19 29.47
N ARG A 203 8.26 -7.71 28.46
CA ARG A 203 7.99 -6.37 27.94
C ARG A 203 6.62 -6.39 27.24
N PRO A 204 5.83 -5.30 27.32
CA PRO A 204 4.71 -5.10 26.40
C PRO A 204 5.18 -5.35 24.97
N PRO A 205 4.31 -5.82 24.05
CA PRO A 205 4.66 -5.96 22.64
C PRO A 205 5.39 -4.69 22.21
N MET A 206 6.67 -4.83 21.87
CA MET A 206 7.58 -3.68 21.84
C MET A 206 7.03 -2.61 20.90
N LEU A 207 7.02 -1.35 21.35
CA LEU A 207 6.84 -0.24 20.43
C LEU A 207 7.87 -0.40 19.29
N PRO A 208 7.45 -0.24 18.02
CA PRO A 208 8.23 -0.72 16.87
C PRO A 208 9.70 -0.30 16.87
N LEU A 209 10.03 0.89 17.36
CA LEU A 209 11.42 1.38 17.37
C LEU A 209 12.41 0.44 18.09
N GLU A 210 12.01 -0.20 19.20
CA GLU A 210 12.92 -1.07 19.97
C GLU A 210 13.07 -2.48 19.34
N SER A 211 12.01 -3.01 18.71
CA SER A 211 12.08 -4.31 18.05
C SER A 211 13.01 -4.28 16.85
N TRP A 212 13.02 -3.19 16.08
CA TRP A 212 13.94 -3.01 14.96
C TRP A 212 15.40 -2.90 15.38
N ILE A 213 15.73 -2.23 16.48
CA ILE A 213 17.12 -2.12 16.96
C ILE A 213 17.66 -3.50 17.39
N LEU A 214 16.83 -4.32 18.01
CA LEU A 214 17.19 -5.68 18.42
C LEU A 214 17.33 -6.64 17.23
N HIS A 215 16.41 -6.56 16.26
CA HIS A 215 16.53 -7.33 15.03
C HIS A 215 17.73 -6.88 14.18
N ALA A 216 17.99 -5.58 14.03
CA ALA A 216 19.15 -5.05 13.31
C ALA A 216 20.48 -5.48 13.94
N LYS A 217 20.63 -5.40 15.27
CA LYS A 217 21.81 -5.92 15.99
C LYS A 217 22.01 -7.42 15.80
N SER A 218 20.93 -8.19 15.71
CA SER A 218 20.98 -9.64 15.42
C SER A 218 21.55 -9.95 14.03
N TYR A 219 21.35 -9.06 13.06
CA TYR A 219 21.94 -9.18 11.71
C TYR A 219 23.41 -8.75 11.65
N GLU A 220 23.86 -7.79 12.46
CA GLU A 220 25.27 -7.39 12.53
C GLU A 220 26.15 -8.45 13.22
N GLY A 221 25.61 -9.17 14.21
CA GLY A 221 26.34 -10.24 14.92
C GLY A 221 26.62 -11.50 14.09
N LYS A 222 25.99 -11.66 12.93
CA LYS A 222 26.17 -12.80 12.00
C LYS A 222 27.10 -12.50 10.81
N ARG A 223 27.72 -11.32 10.77
CA ARG A 223 28.85 -11.04 9.87
C ARG A 223 30.17 -11.23 10.62
N LYS A 224 30.61 -12.48 10.74
CA LYS A 224 32.02 -12.86 10.87
C LYS A 224 32.25 -14.09 10.01
#